data_AF-A0A970AF70-F1
#
_entry.id   AF-A0A970AF70-F1
#
_cell.length_a   1.000
_cell.length_b   1.000
_cell.length_c   1.000
_cell.angle_alpha   90.00
_cell.angle_beta   90.00
_cell.angle_gamma   90.00
#
_symmetry.space_group_name_H-M   'P 1'
#
loop_
_entity.id
_entity.type
_entity.pdbx_description
1 polymer ?
#
loop_
_entity_poly.entity_id
_entity_poly.type
_entity_poly.pdbx_seq_one_letter_code
_entity_poly.pdbx_strand_id
1 'polypeptide(L)'
;MTCKTAKILTAVLLAVCLIIPLNSAPALAGQNPPLEEISKIFDRVAMEKKVPAEILKAIAFHESHWQQFYANGKPVGGYYIGIMQVGTPKDPAVAEKLRKDIAFNIAYGADILKAKWDATPRIGDGDPAKIENWYFAIWAYHRWDSYNNPHVAAACGRTPFQDKIYQLMNTEYIKGLVKPVSVTPVPKSQIPKSGVPSAKTGWQTPQPVHYAAFSMGMPVLSRSQENNLLSTVPRIYGCDRIDTALKIAEEGWPHGCQTVVIANAQDSSDALASVSLARKHKAPLLLNPQDKLDARVKASLLDLKPLKVIIMGGEKAISAQAEQEIKETVYWTQDFERIAGNDKYETAALVASLFPEGCGVAIVNADDIPDAVSLASAAAAKGYPLLLVEQNNLPSATADALRHICPTTVYLAGGKQVISEELVAQIAEATGLDGEQIERLEGKNRYETAAQILAAFHPEFSKMYVVNSAAYPDALAGAALAAYQNLPMLLIPPQGPTVGSYTEKYLESLAGKTNAEIELTVIGSKEAISDSSILKMKYLLDKNK
;
A
#
# COMPACT_ATOMS: atom_id res chain seq x y z
N MET A 1 16.68 -27.07 58.53
CA MET A 1 16.08 -25.82 59.03
C MET A 1 17.09 -24.72 58.73
N THR A 2 16.89 -23.64 57.99
CA THR A 2 15.78 -22.94 57.32
C THR A 2 16.50 -21.91 56.41
N CYS A 3 16.38 -21.99 55.09
CA CYS A 3 15.50 -21.19 54.22
C CYS A 3 15.84 -19.68 54.08
N LYS A 4 16.39 -19.34 52.91
CA LYS A 4 16.10 -18.20 52.00
C LYS A 4 15.98 -16.78 52.55
N THR A 5 16.69 -15.84 51.91
CA THR A 5 16.05 -14.89 50.97
C THR A 5 17.10 -14.11 50.17
N ALA A 6 17.26 -14.47 48.89
CA ALA A 6 17.88 -13.61 47.90
C ALA A 6 16.84 -12.54 47.49
N LYS A 7 17.20 -11.27 47.64
CA LYS A 7 16.43 -10.13 47.14
C LYS A 7 16.49 -10.13 45.61
N ILE A 8 15.41 -10.54 44.94
CA ILE A 8 15.22 -10.26 43.52
C ILE A 8 14.69 -8.83 43.42
N LEU A 9 15.53 -7.93 42.95
CA LEU A 9 15.15 -6.57 42.54
C LEU A 9 14.36 -6.70 41.23
N THR A 10 13.04 -6.59 41.28
CA THR A 10 12.22 -6.46 40.07
C THR A 10 12.26 -5.00 39.62
N ALA A 11 13.21 -4.66 38.75
CA ALA A 11 13.20 -3.40 38.04
C ALA A 11 12.06 -3.42 37.02
N VAL A 12 10.98 -2.69 37.31
CA VAL A 12 9.96 -2.35 36.32
C VAL A 12 10.59 -1.32 35.38
N LEU A 13 11.06 -1.77 34.22
CA LEU A 13 11.43 -0.87 33.13
C LEU A 13 10.14 -0.20 32.62
N LEU A 14 9.87 1.03 33.07
CA LEU A 14 8.97 1.93 32.35
C LEU A 14 9.69 2.35 31.07
N ALA A 15 9.45 1.61 29.98
CA ALA A 15 9.76 2.09 28.66
C ALA A 15 8.79 3.23 28.32
N VAL A 16 9.22 4.47 28.57
CA VAL A 16 8.53 5.66 28.07
C VAL A 16 8.75 5.70 26.55
N CYS A 17 7.81 5.12 25.79
CA CYS A 17 7.75 5.38 24.35
C CYS A 17 7.39 6.85 24.15
N LEU A 18 8.33 7.62 23.59
CA LEU A 18 8.10 8.95 23.05
C LEU A 18 7.03 8.86 21.96
N ILE A 19 5.83 9.36 22.27
CA ILE A 19 4.76 9.57 21.31
C ILE A 19 5.18 10.77 20.47
N ILE A 20 5.42 10.55 19.16
CA ILE A 20 5.58 11.64 18.19
C ILE A 20 4.22 12.39 18.15
N PRO A 21 4.18 13.71 18.36
CA PRO A 21 2.94 14.44 18.29
C PRO A 21 2.46 14.50 16.83
N LEU A 22 1.21 14.09 16.60
CA LEU A 22 0.51 14.43 15.36
C LEU A 22 0.05 15.88 15.44
N ASN A 23 0.34 16.65 14.40
CA ASN A 23 -0.45 17.83 14.05
C ASN A 23 -1.85 17.34 13.62
N SER A 24 -2.68 17.03 14.60
CA SER A 24 -4.13 16.91 14.44
C SER A 24 -4.76 18.06 15.19
N ALA A 25 -5.81 18.67 14.61
CA ALA A 25 -6.59 19.73 15.25
C ALA A 25 -6.86 19.36 16.72
N PRO A 26 -6.71 20.30 17.68
CA PRO A 26 -6.81 19.97 19.09
C PRO A 26 -8.17 19.35 19.36
N ALA A 27 -8.19 18.06 19.74
CA ALA A 27 -9.38 17.43 20.26
C ALA A 27 -9.88 18.29 21.42
N LEU A 28 -11.08 18.85 21.30
CA LEU A 28 -11.71 19.61 22.37
C LEU A 28 -11.78 18.69 23.60
N ALA A 29 -11.10 19.08 24.68
CA ALA A 29 -11.05 18.28 25.90
C ALA A 29 -12.48 17.95 26.37
N GLY A 30 -12.75 16.65 26.59
CA GLY A 30 -14.07 16.19 27.01
C GLY A 30 -15.03 15.81 25.88
N GLN A 31 -14.60 15.75 24.61
CA GLN A 31 -15.44 15.27 23.52
C GLN A 31 -14.82 14.05 22.83
N ASN A 32 -15.67 13.12 22.38
CA ASN A 32 -15.23 12.00 21.55
C ASN A 32 -14.98 12.51 20.12
N PRO A 33 -13.82 12.20 19.51
CA PRO A 33 -13.62 12.43 18.08
C PRO A 33 -14.62 11.63 17.21
N PRO A 34 -14.75 11.95 15.91
CA PRO A 34 -15.46 11.10 14.97
C PRO A 34 -14.98 9.64 15.04
N LEU A 35 -15.89 8.68 14.84
CA LEU A 35 -15.57 7.25 14.95
C LEU A 35 -14.48 6.81 13.97
N GLU A 36 -14.38 7.47 12.82
CA GLU A 36 -13.33 7.29 11.82
C GLU A 36 -11.95 7.62 12.38
N GLU A 37 -11.83 8.70 13.16
CA GLU A 37 -10.58 9.09 13.81
C GLU A 37 -10.21 8.11 14.93
N ILE A 38 -11.20 7.70 15.73
CA ILE A 38 -11.00 6.68 16.77
C ILE A 38 -10.52 5.36 16.15
N SER A 39 -11.12 4.94 15.04
CA SER A 39 -10.71 3.74 14.29
C SER A 39 -9.26 3.81 13.84
N LYS A 40 -8.82 4.96 13.30
CA LYS A 40 -7.41 5.18 12.90
C LYS A 40 -6.45 5.14 14.09
N ILE A 41 -6.87 5.62 15.27
CA ILE A 41 -6.06 5.52 16.48
C ILE A 41 -5.89 4.06 16.90
N PHE A 42 -6.96 3.26 16.87
CA PHE A 42 -6.87 1.81 17.12
C PHE A 42 -5.90 1.13 16.16
N ASP A 43 -6.03 1.37 14.85
CA ASP A 43 -5.19 0.71 13.84
C ASP A 43 -3.71 1.04 14.01
N ARG A 44 -3.39 2.31 14.29
CA ARG A 44 -2.02 2.75 14.57
C ARG A 44 -1.47 2.12 15.85
N VAL A 45 -2.21 2.17 16.96
CA VAL A 45 -1.77 1.59 18.24
C VAL A 45 -1.58 0.08 18.10
N ALA A 46 -2.52 -0.61 17.46
CA ALA A 46 -2.46 -2.04 17.20
C ALA A 46 -1.17 -2.41 16.45
N MET A 47 -0.86 -1.67 15.38
CA MET A 47 0.36 -1.83 14.60
C MET A 47 1.62 -1.57 15.42
N GLU A 48 1.67 -0.46 16.16
CA GLU A 48 2.81 -0.10 17.02
C GLU A 48 3.08 -1.13 18.12
N LYS A 49 2.01 -1.67 18.72
CA LYS A 49 2.10 -2.61 19.85
C LYS A 49 2.12 -4.07 19.41
N LYS A 50 1.99 -4.36 18.11
CA LYS A 50 1.85 -5.71 17.55
C LYS A 50 0.72 -6.50 18.24
N VAL A 51 -0.44 -5.84 18.40
CA VAL A 51 -1.68 -6.40 18.98
C VAL A 51 -2.78 -6.33 17.91
N PRO A 52 -3.64 -7.35 17.74
CA PRO A 52 -4.72 -7.31 16.76
C PRO A 52 -5.66 -6.13 16.97
N ALA A 53 -5.80 -5.28 15.94
CA ALA A 53 -6.67 -4.11 15.97
C ALA A 53 -8.13 -4.53 16.18
N GLU A 54 -8.52 -5.66 15.59
CA GLU A 54 -9.85 -6.24 15.68
C GLU A 54 -10.20 -6.62 17.12
N ILE A 55 -9.24 -7.15 17.88
CA ILE A 55 -9.42 -7.46 19.30
C ILE A 55 -9.52 -6.18 20.12
N LEU A 56 -8.64 -5.21 19.91
CA LEU A 56 -8.69 -3.93 20.65
C LEU A 56 -10.00 -3.18 20.41
N LYS A 57 -10.42 -3.09 19.15
CA LYS A 57 -11.67 -2.48 18.72
C LYS A 57 -12.87 -3.19 19.34
N ALA A 58 -12.89 -4.53 19.37
CA ALA A 58 -13.98 -5.29 19.94
C ALA A 58 -14.05 -5.14 21.47
N ILE A 59 -12.91 -5.18 22.16
CA ILE A 59 -12.85 -4.91 23.61
C ILE A 59 -13.38 -3.51 23.92
N ALA A 60 -12.85 -2.49 23.25
CA ALA A 60 -13.30 -1.11 23.45
C ALA A 60 -14.80 -0.93 23.20
N PHE A 61 -15.34 -1.59 22.17
CA PHE A 61 -16.75 -1.48 21.87
C PHE A 61 -17.60 -2.17 22.94
N HIS A 62 -17.19 -3.35 23.38
CA HIS A 62 -17.89 -4.07 24.44
C HIS A 62 -17.89 -3.29 25.77
N GLU A 63 -16.77 -2.67 26.10
CA GLU A 63 -16.53 -1.99 27.37
C GLU A 63 -17.13 -0.57 27.42
N SER A 64 -17.09 0.17 26.30
CA SER A 64 -17.45 1.59 26.27
C SER A 64 -18.19 2.05 25.02
N HIS A 65 -18.49 1.17 24.06
CA HIS A 65 -19.03 1.54 22.75
C HIS A 65 -18.15 2.57 22.01
N TRP A 66 -16.83 2.45 22.15
CA TRP A 66 -15.82 3.40 21.65
C TRP A 66 -15.92 4.83 22.22
N GLN A 67 -16.43 4.98 23.43
CA GLN A 67 -16.56 6.28 24.08
C GLN A 67 -15.44 6.50 25.11
N GLN A 68 -14.67 7.56 24.92
CA GLN A 68 -13.75 8.09 25.94
C GLN A 68 -14.49 8.99 26.93
N PHE A 69 -15.49 9.77 26.49
CA PHE A 69 -16.24 10.72 27.30
C PHE A 69 -17.76 10.51 27.19
N TYR A 70 -18.48 10.74 28.29
CA TYR A 70 -19.93 10.92 28.27
C TYR A 70 -20.30 12.29 27.66
N ALA A 71 -21.59 12.48 27.32
CA ALA A 71 -22.09 13.75 26.77
C ALA A 71 -21.85 14.97 27.67
N ASN A 72 -21.67 14.77 28.98
CA ASN A 72 -21.34 15.82 29.95
C ASN A 72 -19.83 16.14 30.04
N GLY A 73 -19.02 15.55 29.16
CA GLY A 73 -17.58 15.75 29.08
C GLY A 73 -16.74 15.00 30.10
N LYS A 74 -17.37 14.22 31.01
CA LYS A 74 -16.63 13.38 31.95
C LYS A 74 -16.14 12.10 31.25
N PRO A 75 -14.95 11.59 31.59
CA PRO A 75 -14.47 10.31 31.07
C PRO A 75 -15.46 9.18 31.37
N VAL A 76 -15.64 8.24 30.44
CA VAL A 76 -16.48 7.06 30.63
C VAL A 76 -15.92 6.19 31.75
N GLY A 77 -16.80 5.71 32.63
CA GLY A 77 -16.45 4.79 33.71
C GLY A 77 -16.49 5.42 35.11
N GLY A 78 -15.70 4.84 36.01
CA GLY A 78 -15.67 5.16 37.44
C GLY A 78 -14.41 4.60 38.08
N TYR A 79 -14.44 3.33 38.50
CA TYR A 79 -13.22 2.62 38.95
C TYR A 79 -12.24 2.37 37.80
N TYR A 80 -12.79 2.18 36.59
CA TYR A 80 -12.08 2.06 35.32
C TYR A 80 -12.25 3.34 34.50
N ILE A 81 -11.27 3.63 33.64
CA ILE A 81 -11.13 4.91 32.95
C ILE A 81 -11.21 4.72 31.44
N GLY A 82 -12.15 5.42 30.82
CA GLY A 82 -12.15 5.75 29.38
C GLY A 82 -12.44 4.59 28.46
N ILE A 83 -12.07 4.76 27.19
CA ILE A 83 -12.51 3.91 26.08
C ILE A 83 -12.11 2.43 26.21
N MET A 84 -10.95 2.14 26.82
CA MET A 84 -10.49 0.76 27.07
C MET A 84 -10.84 0.25 28.48
N GLN A 85 -11.59 1.03 29.27
CA GLN A 85 -11.91 0.76 30.68
C GLN A 85 -10.68 0.32 31.48
N VAL A 86 -9.63 1.15 31.44
CA VAL A 86 -8.36 0.87 32.12
C VAL A 86 -8.49 1.08 33.63
N GLY A 87 -8.02 0.13 34.44
CA GLY A 87 -8.01 0.28 35.90
C GLY A 87 -7.19 1.49 36.35
N THR A 88 -7.67 2.22 37.36
CA THR A 88 -7.03 3.47 37.80
C THR A 88 -5.59 3.22 38.31
N PRO A 89 -4.55 3.78 37.67
CA PRO A 89 -3.16 3.59 38.10
C PRO A 89 -2.86 4.39 39.37
N LYS A 90 -1.82 3.96 40.10
CA LYS A 90 -1.40 4.65 41.34
C LYS A 90 -0.80 6.03 41.07
N ASP A 91 -0.14 6.21 39.93
CA ASP A 91 0.43 7.49 39.52
C ASP A 91 -0.70 8.44 39.06
N PRO A 92 -0.93 9.56 39.77
CA PRO A 92 -1.99 10.50 39.43
C PRO A 92 -1.81 11.14 38.05
N ALA A 93 -0.57 11.34 37.58
CA ALA A 93 -0.30 11.94 36.27
C ALA A 93 -0.70 11.00 35.13
N VAL A 94 -0.41 9.71 35.27
CA VAL A 94 -0.86 8.67 34.32
C VAL A 94 -2.37 8.54 34.35
N ALA A 95 -2.98 8.54 35.55
CA ALA A 95 -4.44 8.49 35.70
C ALA A 95 -5.11 9.68 35.00
N GLU A 96 -4.52 10.87 35.11
CA GLU A 96 -5.03 12.07 34.47
C GLU A 96 -4.88 12.02 32.95
N LYS A 97 -3.76 11.50 32.45
CA LYS A 97 -3.58 11.29 31.01
C LYS A 97 -4.58 10.28 30.46
N LEU A 98 -4.82 9.16 31.15
CA LEU A 98 -5.85 8.18 30.77
C LEU A 98 -7.27 8.77 30.67
N ARG A 99 -7.56 9.80 31.46
CA ARG A 99 -8.87 10.48 31.43
C ARG A 99 -9.02 11.38 30.22
N LYS A 100 -7.95 12.04 29.79
CA LYS A 100 -8.00 13.14 28.82
C LYS A 100 -7.57 12.75 27.40
N ASP A 101 -6.64 11.81 27.28
CA ASP A 101 -6.00 11.45 26.02
C ASP A 101 -6.49 10.08 25.57
N ILE A 102 -7.36 10.10 24.54
CA ILE A 102 -7.95 8.89 23.96
C ILE A 102 -6.87 7.95 23.36
N ALA A 103 -5.86 8.51 22.70
CA ALA A 103 -4.78 7.70 22.10
C ALA A 103 -3.93 7.06 23.19
N PHE A 104 -3.65 7.79 24.26
CA PHE A 104 -2.98 7.23 25.43
C PHE A 104 -3.81 6.15 26.13
N ASN A 105 -5.13 6.33 26.28
CA ASN A 105 -6.01 5.32 26.87
C ASN A 105 -6.02 4.04 26.04
N ILE A 106 -6.15 4.15 24.71
CA ILE A 106 -6.08 3.02 23.77
C ILE A 106 -4.72 2.33 23.84
N ALA A 107 -3.62 3.09 23.79
CA ALA A 107 -2.26 2.56 23.91
C ALA A 107 -2.02 1.82 25.22
N TYR A 108 -2.52 2.35 26.33
CA TYR A 108 -2.37 1.73 27.65
C TYR A 108 -3.19 0.44 27.75
N GLY A 109 -4.42 0.42 27.22
CA GLY A 109 -5.21 -0.81 27.11
C GLY A 109 -4.51 -1.89 26.26
N ALA A 110 -3.92 -1.48 25.14
CA ALA A 110 -3.11 -2.37 24.30
C ALA A 110 -1.87 -2.92 25.03
N ASP A 111 -1.19 -2.08 25.82
CA ASP A 111 -0.06 -2.52 26.66
C ASP A 111 -0.49 -3.55 27.72
N ILE A 112 -1.65 -3.37 28.34
CA ILE A 112 -2.21 -4.38 29.27
C ILE A 112 -2.47 -5.69 28.54
N LEU A 113 -3.14 -5.65 27.39
CA LEU A 113 -3.45 -6.85 26.61
C LEU A 113 -2.18 -7.57 26.14
N LYS A 114 -1.16 -6.82 25.69
CA LYS A 114 0.15 -7.37 25.33
C LYS A 114 0.84 -8.01 26.53
N ALA A 115 0.81 -7.38 27.70
CA ALA A 115 1.35 -7.95 28.92
C ALA A 115 0.62 -9.25 29.33
N LYS A 116 -0.70 -9.33 29.09
CA LYS A 116 -1.45 -10.58 29.29
C LYS A 116 -1.01 -11.67 28.34
N TRP A 117 -0.87 -11.35 27.06
CA TRP A 117 -0.33 -12.27 26.06
C TRP A 117 1.00 -12.88 26.51
N ASP A 118 1.94 -12.05 26.96
CA ASP A 118 3.27 -12.51 27.40
C ASP A 118 3.21 -13.37 28.67
N ALA A 119 2.19 -13.21 29.50
CA ALA A 119 2.00 -13.93 30.77
C ALA A 119 1.13 -15.19 30.66
N THR A 120 0.38 -15.36 29.57
CA THR A 120 -0.55 -16.48 29.38
C THR A 120 0.08 -17.67 28.65
N PRO A 121 -0.45 -18.90 28.82
CA PRO A 121 -0.05 -20.04 27.99
C PRO A 121 -0.14 -19.74 26.51
N ARG A 122 0.86 -20.22 25.75
CA ARG A 122 0.83 -20.12 24.28
C ARG A 122 -0.20 -21.08 23.71
N ILE A 123 -0.91 -20.61 22.70
CA ILE A 123 -1.75 -21.40 21.82
C ILE A 123 -1.01 -21.57 20.49
N GLY A 124 -0.93 -22.81 20.00
CA GLY A 124 -0.17 -23.20 18.82
C GLY A 124 1.29 -22.76 18.88
N ASP A 125 1.72 -22.08 17.83
CA ASP A 125 3.05 -21.49 17.70
C ASP A 125 3.26 -20.21 18.51
N GLY A 126 2.18 -19.66 19.09
CA GLY A 126 2.23 -18.38 19.77
C GLY A 126 2.56 -17.23 18.81
N ASP A 127 2.10 -17.31 17.57
CA ASP A 127 2.15 -16.20 16.61
C ASP A 127 1.10 -15.12 17.00
N PRO A 128 1.50 -13.90 17.36
CA PRO A 128 0.58 -12.81 17.71
C PRO A 128 -0.20 -12.25 16.52
N ALA A 129 0.12 -12.65 15.28
CA ALA A 129 -0.71 -12.32 14.13
C ALA A 129 -2.00 -13.15 14.09
N LYS A 130 -1.99 -14.38 14.63
CA LYS A 130 -3.15 -15.28 14.64
C LYS A 130 -4.12 -14.88 15.73
N ILE A 131 -5.31 -14.41 15.35
CA ILE A 131 -6.31 -13.87 16.26
C ILE A 131 -6.73 -14.92 17.30
N GLU A 132 -6.86 -16.19 16.91
CA GLU A 132 -7.24 -17.30 17.79
C GLU A 132 -6.23 -17.53 18.91
N ASN A 133 -4.94 -17.23 18.67
CA ASN A 133 -3.91 -17.44 19.68
C ASN A 133 -4.09 -16.49 20.88
N TRP A 134 -4.85 -15.40 20.73
CA TRP A 134 -5.05 -14.40 21.79
C TRP A 134 -6.13 -14.80 22.81
N TYR A 135 -6.80 -15.93 22.63
CA TYR A 135 -7.94 -16.33 23.46
C TYR A 135 -7.67 -16.27 24.97
N PHE A 136 -6.51 -16.77 25.42
CA PHE A 136 -6.14 -16.72 26.84
C PHE A 136 -5.71 -15.33 27.32
N ALA A 137 -5.10 -14.53 26.44
CA ALA A 137 -4.75 -13.15 26.74
C ALA A 137 -6.00 -12.30 26.95
N ILE A 138 -7.03 -12.48 26.12
CA ILE A 138 -8.33 -11.80 26.24
C ILE A 138 -9.06 -12.23 27.52
N TRP A 139 -9.04 -13.53 27.84
CA TRP A 139 -9.57 -14.01 29.11
C TRP A 139 -8.81 -13.38 30.30
N ALA A 140 -7.47 -13.35 30.26
CA ALA A 140 -6.67 -12.75 31.32
C ALA A 140 -6.84 -11.23 31.42
N TYR A 141 -7.17 -10.55 30.31
CA TYR A 141 -7.46 -9.11 30.26
C TYR A 141 -8.65 -8.78 31.14
N HIS A 142 -9.73 -9.56 31.04
CA HIS A 142 -10.92 -9.46 31.88
C HIS A 142 -10.84 -10.30 33.18
N ARG A 143 -9.61 -10.61 33.62
CA ARG A 143 -9.26 -11.42 34.81
C ARG A 143 -9.53 -12.93 34.68
N TRP A 144 -8.56 -13.70 35.17
CA TRP A 144 -8.62 -15.15 35.40
C TRP A 144 -9.46 -15.51 36.63
N ASP A 145 -10.71 -15.06 36.67
CA ASP A 145 -11.67 -15.52 37.66
C ASP A 145 -12.39 -16.79 37.19
N SER A 146 -12.96 -17.53 38.15
CA SER A 146 -13.74 -18.74 37.84
C SER A 146 -15.00 -18.43 37.04
N TYR A 147 -15.55 -17.21 37.13
CA TYR A 147 -16.77 -16.83 36.44
C TYR A 147 -16.59 -16.66 34.94
N ASN A 148 -15.37 -16.39 34.47
CA ASN A 148 -14.98 -16.29 33.06
C ASN A 148 -14.48 -17.63 32.48
N ASN A 149 -14.41 -18.69 33.29
CA ASN A 149 -14.15 -20.02 32.77
C ASN A 149 -15.36 -20.51 31.91
N PRO A 150 -15.15 -20.94 30.65
CA PRO A 150 -16.21 -21.41 29.76
C PRO A 150 -17.12 -22.52 30.32
N HIS A 151 -16.62 -23.39 31.21
CA HIS A 151 -17.45 -24.39 31.89
C HIS A 151 -18.36 -23.77 32.92
N VAL A 152 -17.83 -22.89 33.76
CA VAL A 152 -18.58 -22.22 34.83
C VAL A 152 -19.58 -21.23 34.24
N ALA A 153 -19.16 -20.41 33.28
CA ALA A 153 -20.02 -19.44 32.61
C ALA A 153 -21.25 -20.12 32.01
N ALA A 154 -21.05 -21.22 31.26
CA ALA A 154 -22.14 -21.98 30.68
C ALA A 154 -23.05 -22.65 31.73
N ALA A 155 -22.50 -23.17 32.83
CA ALA A 155 -23.29 -23.72 33.93
C ALA A 155 -24.18 -22.65 34.59
N CYS A 156 -23.78 -21.38 34.52
CA CYS A 156 -24.56 -20.23 34.96
C CYS A 156 -25.42 -19.59 33.86
N GLY A 157 -25.53 -20.19 32.66
CA GLY A 157 -26.27 -19.61 31.54
C GLY A 157 -25.68 -18.32 30.97
N ARG A 158 -24.35 -18.14 31.05
CA ARG A 158 -23.63 -16.94 30.60
C ARG A 158 -22.58 -17.28 29.55
N THR A 159 -22.27 -16.31 28.69
CA THR A 159 -21.12 -16.35 27.78
C THR A 159 -19.91 -15.69 28.47
N PRO A 160 -18.72 -16.32 28.52
CA PRO A 160 -17.54 -15.71 29.10
C PRO A 160 -17.01 -14.57 28.21
N PHE A 161 -16.19 -13.69 28.78
CA PHE A 161 -15.76 -12.44 28.13
C PHE A 161 -15.07 -12.66 26.77
N GLN A 162 -14.07 -13.55 26.71
CA GLN A 162 -13.33 -13.84 25.49
C GLN A 162 -14.23 -14.38 24.36
N ASP A 163 -15.26 -15.17 24.70
CA ASP A 163 -16.23 -15.66 23.71
C ASP A 163 -17.14 -14.53 23.24
N LYS A 164 -17.52 -13.59 24.11
CA LYS A 164 -18.28 -12.38 23.72
C LYS A 164 -17.48 -11.50 22.77
N ILE A 165 -16.19 -11.32 23.02
CA ILE A 165 -15.31 -10.54 22.14
C ILE A 165 -15.23 -11.20 20.77
N TYR A 166 -15.00 -12.50 20.68
CA TYR A 166 -14.99 -13.20 19.39
C TYR A 166 -16.37 -13.19 18.69
N GLN A 167 -17.47 -13.38 19.43
CA GLN A 167 -18.82 -13.25 18.86
C GLN A 167 -19.08 -11.85 18.30
N LEU A 168 -18.63 -10.81 19.01
CA LEU A 168 -18.74 -9.42 18.56
C LEU A 168 -17.92 -9.19 17.29
N MET A 169 -16.68 -9.71 17.22
CA MET A 169 -15.83 -9.63 16.03
C MET A 169 -16.48 -10.26 14.79
N ASN A 170 -17.37 -11.24 14.95
CA ASN A 170 -18.13 -11.83 13.86
C ASN A 170 -19.25 -10.91 13.31
N THR A 171 -19.39 -9.68 13.84
CA THR A 171 -20.46 -8.74 13.46
C THR A 171 -19.92 -7.41 12.97
N GLU A 172 -20.73 -6.68 12.21
CA GLU A 172 -20.45 -5.31 11.79
C GLU A 172 -20.98 -4.31 12.84
N TYR A 173 -20.45 -4.39 14.08
CA TYR A 173 -20.99 -3.63 15.22
C TYR A 173 -20.82 -2.10 15.09
N ILE A 174 -19.97 -1.62 14.19
CA ILE A 174 -19.99 -0.25 13.68
C ILE A 174 -19.95 -0.30 12.15
N LYS A 175 -21.10 -0.02 11.55
CA LYS A 175 -21.31 -0.06 10.10
C LYS A 175 -20.27 0.78 9.35
N GLY A 176 -19.61 0.19 8.35
CA GLY A 176 -18.63 0.87 7.49
C GLY A 176 -17.25 1.09 8.11
N LEU A 177 -17.07 0.87 9.42
CA LEU A 177 -15.79 1.10 10.12
C LEU A 177 -15.14 -0.18 10.65
N VAL A 178 -15.92 -1.24 10.86
CA VAL A 178 -15.42 -2.55 11.31
C VAL A 178 -15.80 -3.61 10.30
N LYS A 179 -14.84 -4.43 9.87
CA LYS A 179 -15.09 -5.61 9.04
C LYS A 179 -15.26 -6.84 9.94
N PRO A 180 -16.32 -7.64 9.78
CA PRO A 180 -16.48 -8.89 10.53
C PRO A 180 -15.33 -9.86 10.28
N VAL A 181 -14.88 -10.54 11.35
CA VAL A 181 -13.90 -11.64 11.30
C VAL A 181 -14.47 -12.82 12.07
N SER A 182 -14.69 -13.94 11.38
CA SER A 182 -15.32 -15.16 11.92
C SER A 182 -14.36 -16.01 12.76
N VAL A 183 -13.92 -15.49 13.91
CA VAL A 183 -12.87 -16.11 14.73
C VAL A 183 -13.31 -17.46 15.32
N THR A 184 -12.42 -18.45 15.28
CA THR A 184 -12.66 -19.77 15.88
C THR A 184 -12.21 -19.80 17.35
N PRO A 185 -13.11 -19.90 18.36
CA PRO A 185 -12.70 -19.97 19.77
C PRO A 185 -12.03 -21.30 20.10
N VAL A 186 -11.25 -21.34 21.20
CA VAL A 186 -10.71 -22.60 21.73
C VAL A 186 -11.88 -23.49 22.18
N PRO A 187 -11.97 -24.74 21.70
CA PRO A 187 -13.09 -25.61 22.06
C PRO A 187 -13.18 -25.78 23.57
N LYS A 188 -14.38 -25.56 24.10
CA LYS A 188 -14.66 -25.71 25.53
C LYS A 188 -14.21 -27.07 26.08
N SER A 189 -14.30 -28.15 25.29
CA SER A 189 -13.84 -29.48 25.67
C SER A 189 -12.34 -29.58 25.99
N GLN A 190 -11.52 -28.65 25.48
CA GLN A 190 -10.09 -28.58 25.75
C GLN A 190 -9.75 -27.72 26.97
N ILE A 191 -10.68 -26.87 27.43
CA ILE A 191 -10.48 -25.98 28.56
C ILE A 191 -10.63 -26.75 29.88
N PRO A 192 -9.80 -26.52 30.90
CA PRO A 192 -9.98 -27.17 32.19
C PRO A 192 -11.32 -26.76 32.82
N LYS A 193 -12.01 -27.73 33.43
CA LYS A 193 -13.31 -27.52 34.11
C LYS A 193 -13.26 -26.47 35.23
N SER A 194 -12.08 -26.25 35.83
CA SER A 194 -11.84 -25.25 36.86
C SER A 194 -10.41 -24.72 36.78
N GLY A 195 -10.17 -23.54 37.35
CA GLY A 195 -8.87 -22.87 37.29
C GLY A 195 -8.56 -22.30 35.91
N VAL A 196 -7.27 -22.04 35.70
CA VAL A 196 -6.74 -21.38 34.50
C VAL A 196 -6.01 -22.37 33.59
N PRO A 197 -5.91 -22.10 32.28
CA PRO A 197 -5.14 -22.92 31.34
C PRO A 197 -3.68 -23.10 31.80
N SER A 198 -3.13 -24.30 31.64
CA SER A 198 -1.71 -24.58 31.97
C SER A 198 -0.81 -24.37 30.76
N ALA A 199 0.37 -23.78 30.97
CA ALA A 199 1.40 -23.68 29.93
C ALA A 199 1.93 -25.04 29.45
N LYS A 200 1.72 -26.12 30.22
CA LYS A 200 2.16 -27.47 29.88
C LYS A 200 1.24 -28.19 28.88
N THR A 201 0.05 -27.66 28.60
CA THR A 201 -1.01 -28.39 27.89
C THR A 201 -0.84 -28.45 26.36
N GLY A 202 0.18 -27.80 25.76
CA GLY A 202 0.43 -27.95 24.31
C GLY A 202 -0.76 -27.54 23.44
N TRP A 203 -1.39 -26.42 23.79
CA TRP A 203 -2.61 -25.91 23.16
C TRP A 203 -2.46 -25.76 21.64
N GLN A 204 -3.46 -26.19 20.88
CA GLN A 204 -3.46 -26.09 19.42
C GLN A 204 -4.21 -24.85 18.98
N THR A 205 -3.77 -24.18 17.91
CA THR A 205 -4.52 -23.08 17.30
C THR A 205 -5.81 -23.63 16.67
N PRO A 206 -6.99 -23.16 17.11
CA PRO A 206 -8.27 -23.51 16.50
C PRO A 206 -8.29 -23.22 15.00
N GLN A 207 -9.02 -24.03 14.23
CA GLN A 207 -9.14 -23.92 12.77
C GLN A 207 -10.58 -23.58 12.36
N PRO A 208 -10.79 -22.75 11.32
CA PRO A 208 -9.76 -22.02 10.55
C PRO A 208 -9.10 -20.87 11.33
N VAL A 209 -7.86 -20.55 10.96
CA VAL A 209 -7.05 -19.44 11.53
C VAL A 209 -7.34 -18.13 10.82
N HIS A 210 -7.39 -17.03 11.57
CA HIS A 210 -7.51 -15.67 11.04
C HIS A 210 -6.33 -14.81 11.49
N TYR A 211 -5.89 -13.91 10.61
CA TYR A 211 -4.74 -13.05 10.87
C TYR A 211 -5.17 -11.60 11.05
N ALA A 212 -4.51 -10.92 11.99
CA ALA A 212 -4.76 -9.52 12.31
C ALA A 212 -4.36 -8.59 11.15
N ALA A 213 -5.11 -7.51 10.94
CA ALA A 213 -4.87 -6.55 9.85
C ALA A 213 -3.47 -5.93 9.88
N PHE A 214 -2.89 -5.66 11.06
CA PHE A 214 -1.54 -5.11 11.17
C PHE A 214 -0.45 -6.06 10.63
N SER A 215 -0.74 -7.36 10.60
CA SER A 215 0.14 -8.37 10.02
C SER A 215 -0.12 -8.57 8.52
N MET A 216 -1.21 -8.01 7.98
CA MET A 216 -1.66 -8.23 6.60
C MET A 216 -1.70 -9.72 6.20
N GLY A 217 -1.98 -10.63 7.14
CA GLY A 217 -1.95 -12.08 6.86
C GLY A 217 -0.54 -12.70 6.83
N MET A 218 0.48 -12.00 7.31
CA MET A 218 1.83 -12.52 7.52
C MET A 218 2.01 -13.01 8.97
N PRO A 219 2.92 -13.97 9.23
CA PRO A 219 3.41 -14.21 10.58
C PRO A 219 4.19 -13.00 11.10
N VAL A 220 4.19 -12.78 12.42
CA VAL A 220 5.00 -11.69 13.00
C VAL A 220 6.49 -12.03 12.95
N LEU A 221 7.25 -11.20 12.25
CA LEU A 221 8.71 -11.30 12.17
C LEU A 221 9.39 -10.60 13.37
N SER A 222 10.55 -11.12 13.77
CA SER A 222 11.45 -10.39 14.67
C SER A 222 12.09 -9.20 13.94
N ARG A 223 12.51 -8.17 14.69
CA ARG A 223 13.14 -6.97 14.10
C ARG A 223 14.40 -7.28 13.28
N SER A 224 15.17 -8.30 13.67
CA SER A 224 16.33 -8.76 12.89
C SER A 224 15.92 -9.43 11.58
N GLN A 225 14.84 -10.22 11.58
CA GLN A 225 14.30 -10.82 10.36
C GLN A 225 13.72 -9.75 9.42
N GLU A 226 12.95 -8.79 9.96
CA GLU A 226 12.44 -7.64 9.20
C GLU A 226 13.58 -6.87 8.54
N ASN A 227 14.61 -6.48 9.31
CA ASN A 227 15.75 -5.74 8.79
C ASN A 227 16.53 -6.52 7.71
N ASN A 228 16.73 -7.82 7.92
CA ASN A 228 17.43 -8.66 6.94
C ASN A 228 16.65 -8.70 5.61
N LEU A 229 15.34 -8.96 5.64
CA LEU A 229 14.51 -8.99 4.44
C LEU A 229 14.42 -7.62 3.75
N LEU A 230 14.31 -6.54 4.52
CA LEU A 230 14.27 -5.19 3.96
C LEU A 230 15.61 -4.78 3.33
N SER A 231 16.73 -5.26 3.89
CA SER A 231 18.07 -4.95 3.35
C SER A 231 18.33 -5.54 1.96
N THR A 232 17.57 -6.57 1.55
CA THR A 232 17.68 -7.16 0.21
C THR A 232 16.78 -6.47 -0.82
N VAL A 233 16.06 -5.41 -0.46
CA VAL A 233 15.13 -4.70 -1.35
C VAL A 233 15.62 -3.26 -1.54
N PRO A 234 16.33 -2.97 -2.65
CA PRO A 234 16.75 -1.61 -2.96
C PRO A 234 15.55 -0.66 -3.09
N ARG A 235 15.79 0.61 -2.78
CA ARG A 235 14.77 1.66 -2.89
C ARG A 235 15.34 2.90 -3.57
N ILE A 236 14.66 3.35 -4.63
CA ILE A 236 14.95 4.56 -5.38
C ILE A 236 13.92 5.61 -4.98
N TYR A 237 14.36 6.70 -4.36
CA TYR A 237 13.47 7.78 -3.91
C TYR A 237 14.24 9.09 -3.71
N GLY A 238 13.55 10.20 -3.93
CA GLY A 238 14.03 11.54 -3.59
C GLY A 238 13.13 12.25 -2.59
N CYS A 239 13.46 13.50 -2.30
CA CYS A 239 12.68 14.38 -1.42
C CYS A 239 11.33 14.80 -2.04
N ASP A 240 11.22 14.79 -3.36
CA ASP A 240 10.01 15.07 -4.11
C ASP A 240 10.01 14.31 -5.44
N ARG A 241 8.99 14.52 -6.28
CA ARG A 241 8.85 13.85 -7.58
C ARG A 241 9.96 14.14 -8.59
N ILE A 242 10.51 15.34 -8.55
CA ILE A 242 11.60 15.73 -9.45
C ILE A 242 12.84 14.97 -8.99
N ASP A 243 13.16 15.02 -7.71
CA ASP A 243 14.30 14.32 -7.14
C ASP A 243 14.19 12.79 -7.33
N THR A 244 13.01 12.19 -7.16
CA THR A 244 12.78 10.77 -7.47
C THR A 244 13.06 10.46 -8.95
N ALA A 245 12.59 11.28 -9.90
CA ALA A 245 12.87 11.10 -11.32
C ALA A 245 14.38 11.21 -11.63
N LEU A 246 15.10 12.09 -10.94
CA LEU A 246 16.56 12.22 -11.08
C LEU A 246 17.28 10.99 -10.51
N LYS A 247 16.84 10.44 -9.37
CA LYS A 247 17.38 9.18 -8.82
C LYS A 247 17.12 7.97 -9.72
N ILE A 248 15.98 7.95 -10.39
CA ILE A 248 15.68 6.94 -11.41
C ILE A 248 16.62 7.11 -12.63
N ALA A 249 16.90 8.34 -13.03
CA ALA A 249 17.84 8.61 -14.11
C ALA A 249 19.28 8.21 -13.75
N GLU A 250 19.74 8.49 -12.53
CA GLU A 250 21.04 8.05 -12.00
C GLU A 250 21.18 6.52 -12.04
N GLU A 251 20.15 5.78 -11.63
CA GLU A 251 20.14 4.31 -11.63
C GLU A 251 20.13 3.72 -13.05
N GLY A 252 19.28 4.26 -13.93
CA GLY A 252 19.08 3.71 -15.27
C GLY A 252 20.17 4.10 -16.29
N TRP A 253 20.80 5.26 -16.09
CA TRP A 253 21.74 5.87 -17.03
C TRP A 253 23.01 6.40 -16.34
N PRO A 254 23.75 5.56 -15.58
CA PRO A 254 24.91 6.00 -14.77
C PRO A 254 26.10 6.50 -15.59
N HIS A 255 26.06 6.30 -16.92
CA HIS A 255 27.12 6.69 -17.85
C HIS A 255 26.67 7.73 -18.88
N GLY A 256 25.54 8.40 -18.61
CA GLY A 256 24.90 9.33 -19.54
C GLY A 256 23.98 8.64 -20.54
N CYS A 257 23.40 9.44 -21.43
CA CYS A 257 22.42 8.98 -22.41
C CYS A 257 22.51 9.77 -23.72
N GLN A 258 22.04 9.20 -24.83
CA GLN A 258 22.00 9.91 -26.11
C GLN A 258 20.86 10.92 -26.17
N THR A 259 19.71 10.58 -25.59
CA THR A 259 18.50 11.40 -25.59
C THR A 259 18.00 11.53 -24.16
N VAL A 260 17.46 12.71 -23.80
CA VAL A 260 16.65 12.93 -22.60
C VAL A 260 15.25 13.33 -23.03
N VAL A 261 14.22 12.78 -22.38
CA VAL A 261 12.84 13.24 -22.52
C VAL A 261 12.48 14.04 -21.26
N ILE A 262 11.89 15.22 -21.43
CA ILE A 262 11.51 16.12 -20.34
C ILE A 262 10.00 16.36 -20.41
N ALA A 263 9.31 16.11 -19.30
CA ALA A 263 7.88 16.38 -19.15
C ALA A 263 7.62 17.30 -17.93
N ASN A 264 6.41 17.84 -17.87
CA ASN A 264 5.98 18.67 -16.74
C ASN A 264 5.82 17.80 -15.47
N ALA A 265 6.30 18.30 -14.33
CA ALA A 265 6.25 17.60 -13.05
C ALA A 265 4.85 17.64 -12.39
N GLN A 266 4.05 18.66 -12.68
CA GLN A 266 2.72 18.94 -12.13
C GLN A 266 1.56 18.41 -12.99
N ASP A 267 1.68 18.44 -14.33
CA ASP A 267 0.70 17.94 -15.30
C ASP A 267 1.23 16.70 -16.02
N SER A 268 0.62 15.56 -15.69
CA SER A 268 0.98 14.24 -16.19
C SER A 268 0.35 13.86 -17.53
N SER A 269 -0.53 14.70 -18.08
CA SER A 269 -1.34 14.33 -19.25
C SER A 269 -0.49 13.99 -20.46
N ASP A 270 0.47 14.87 -20.79
CA ASP A 270 1.44 14.66 -21.88
C ASP A 270 2.55 13.66 -21.47
N ALA A 271 2.79 13.51 -20.16
CA ALA A 271 3.85 12.67 -19.64
C ALA A 271 3.54 11.16 -19.79
N LEU A 272 2.28 10.74 -19.85
CA LEU A 272 1.90 9.34 -20.07
C LEU A 272 2.40 8.81 -21.43
N ALA A 273 2.14 9.56 -22.51
CA ALA A 273 2.60 9.19 -23.85
C ALA A 273 4.14 9.15 -23.94
N SER A 274 4.81 10.00 -23.16
CA SER A 274 6.27 10.12 -23.13
C SER A 274 6.99 8.85 -22.67
N VAL A 275 6.34 7.94 -21.93
CA VAL A 275 6.95 6.68 -21.46
C VAL A 275 7.37 5.81 -22.65
N SER A 276 6.49 5.67 -23.65
CA SER A 276 6.77 4.90 -24.86
C SER A 276 7.89 5.55 -25.69
N LEU A 277 7.90 6.88 -25.76
CA LEU A 277 8.90 7.65 -26.47
C LEU A 277 10.29 7.56 -25.81
N ALA A 278 10.33 7.71 -24.48
CA ALA A 278 11.53 7.54 -23.68
C ALA A 278 12.12 6.14 -23.90
N ARG A 279 11.27 5.11 -23.92
CA ARG A 279 11.71 3.74 -24.24
C ARG A 279 12.26 3.61 -25.67
N LYS A 280 11.58 4.18 -26.66
CA LYS A 280 12.03 4.18 -28.07
C LYS A 280 13.43 4.76 -28.20
N HIS A 281 13.72 5.85 -27.47
CA HIS A 281 15.01 6.54 -27.46
C HIS A 281 16.01 6.00 -26.41
N LYS A 282 15.65 4.98 -25.62
CA LYS A 282 16.46 4.49 -24.50
C LYS A 282 16.88 5.64 -23.55
N ALA A 283 15.97 6.55 -23.29
CA ALA A 283 16.18 7.83 -22.61
C ALA A 283 15.56 7.84 -21.21
N PRO A 284 16.16 8.55 -20.24
CA PRO A 284 15.46 8.89 -19.00
C PRO A 284 14.30 9.85 -19.29
N LEU A 285 13.24 9.70 -18.49
CA LEU A 285 12.15 10.68 -18.39
C LEU A 285 12.41 11.57 -17.17
N LEU A 286 12.85 12.80 -17.42
CA LEU A 286 13.02 13.81 -16.38
C LEU A 286 11.73 14.62 -16.21
N LEU A 287 11.49 15.08 -14.99
CA LEU A 287 10.36 15.94 -14.64
C LEU A 287 10.86 17.34 -14.31
N ASN A 288 10.28 18.35 -14.93
CA ASN A 288 10.61 19.76 -14.69
C ASN A 288 9.37 20.58 -14.34
N PRO A 289 9.47 21.62 -13.49
CA PRO A 289 8.39 22.58 -13.31
C PRO A 289 8.00 23.28 -14.63
N GLN A 290 6.81 23.85 -14.67
CA GLN A 290 6.32 24.55 -15.86
C GLN A 290 7.20 25.75 -16.26
N ASP A 291 7.47 26.64 -15.30
CA ASP A 291 7.84 28.02 -15.63
C ASP A 291 9.35 28.24 -15.83
N LYS A 292 10.20 27.39 -15.26
CA LYS A 292 11.66 27.51 -15.29
C LYS A 292 12.35 26.16 -15.18
N LEU A 293 13.64 26.09 -15.53
CA LEU A 293 14.46 24.91 -15.30
C LEU A 293 14.81 24.77 -13.80
N ASP A 294 14.41 23.65 -13.19
CA ASP A 294 14.81 23.32 -11.82
C ASP A 294 16.33 23.10 -11.77
N ALA A 295 17.00 23.69 -10.76
CA ALA A 295 18.45 23.60 -10.64
C ALA A 295 18.97 22.16 -10.54
N ARG A 296 18.17 21.23 -9.98
CA ARG A 296 18.50 19.80 -9.90
C ARG A 296 18.40 19.12 -11.26
N VAL A 297 17.38 19.48 -12.06
CA VAL A 297 17.24 19.01 -13.45
C VAL A 297 18.39 19.54 -14.29
N LYS A 298 18.77 20.81 -14.12
CA LYS A 298 19.97 21.40 -14.75
C LYS A 298 21.23 20.60 -14.45
N ALA A 299 21.48 20.27 -13.19
CA ALA A 299 22.62 19.46 -12.79
C ALA A 299 22.60 18.07 -13.46
N SER A 300 21.45 17.40 -13.44
CA SER A 300 21.29 16.10 -14.09
C SER A 300 21.51 16.14 -15.60
N LEU A 301 21.07 17.21 -16.30
CA LEU A 301 21.37 17.38 -17.73
C LEU A 301 22.88 17.52 -18.01
N LEU A 302 23.61 18.21 -17.13
CA LEU A 302 25.08 18.36 -17.23
C LEU A 302 25.82 17.04 -16.96
N ASP A 303 25.27 16.19 -16.10
CA ASP A 303 25.81 14.86 -15.80
C ASP A 303 25.48 13.84 -16.91
N LEU A 304 24.24 13.85 -17.41
CA LEU A 304 23.75 12.93 -18.44
C LEU A 304 24.33 13.21 -19.83
N LYS A 305 24.71 14.48 -20.09
CA LYS A 305 25.30 14.97 -21.35
C LYS A 305 24.56 14.49 -22.62
N PRO A 306 23.24 14.71 -22.74
CA PRO A 306 22.47 14.26 -23.90
C PRO A 306 22.93 14.90 -25.20
N LEU A 307 22.83 14.15 -26.29
CA LEU A 307 22.97 14.65 -27.66
C LEU A 307 21.63 15.07 -28.27
N LYS A 308 20.50 14.68 -27.69
CA LYS A 308 19.15 15.11 -28.09
C LYS A 308 18.29 15.39 -26.87
N VAL A 309 17.48 16.45 -26.91
CA VAL A 309 16.48 16.73 -25.87
C VAL A 309 15.09 16.77 -26.50
N ILE A 310 14.16 16.00 -25.95
CA ILE A 310 12.76 15.99 -26.35
C ILE A 310 11.92 16.58 -25.22
N ILE A 311 11.21 17.67 -25.51
CA ILE A 311 10.28 18.30 -24.58
C ILE A 311 8.86 17.86 -24.90
N MET A 312 8.14 17.37 -23.89
CA MET A 312 6.77 16.89 -24.03
C MET A 312 5.77 17.97 -23.60
N GLY A 313 4.74 18.15 -24.41
CA GLY A 313 3.66 19.10 -24.18
C GLY A 313 3.95 20.51 -24.68
N GLY A 314 2.90 21.32 -24.74
CA GLY A 314 2.98 22.71 -25.23
C GLY A 314 3.64 23.67 -24.22
N GLU A 315 3.63 24.96 -24.52
CA GLU A 315 4.20 25.99 -23.63
C GLU A 315 3.50 26.11 -22.26
N LYS A 316 2.25 25.63 -22.16
CA LYS A 316 1.53 25.52 -20.89
C LYS A 316 2.08 24.38 -20.01
N ALA A 317 2.71 23.37 -20.61
CA ALA A 317 3.36 22.30 -19.89
C ALA A 317 4.81 22.67 -19.57
N ILE A 318 5.60 23.11 -20.54
CA ILE A 318 6.96 23.58 -20.32
C ILE A 318 7.11 24.91 -21.05
N SER A 319 7.25 26.01 -20.31
CA SER A 319 7.26 27.36 -20.87
C SER A 319 8.40 27.55 -21.87
N ALA A 320 8.24 28.53 -22.77
CA ALA A 320 9.32 28.94 -23.66
C ALA A 320 10.58 29.37 -22.89
N GLN A 321 10.41 29.97 -21.70
CA GLN A 321 11.52 30.32 -20.82
C GLN A 321 12.25 29.06 -20.32
N ALA A 322 11.53 28.06 -19.82
CA ALA A 322 12.11 26.82 -19.35
C ALA A 322 12.84 26.08 -20.49
N GLU A 323 12.24 26.02 -21.67
CA GLU A 323 12.88 25.46 -22.88
C GLU A 323 14.17 26.19 -23.23
N GLN A 324 14.19 27.53 -23.16
CA GLN A 324 15.37 28.33 -23.43
C GLN A 324 16.49 28.04 -22.40
N GLU A 325 16.15 27.97 -21.11
CA GLU A 325 17.11 27.61 -20.05
C GLU A 325 17.68 26.18 -20.22
N ILE A 326 16.86 25.24 -20.73
CA ILE A 326 17.29 23.88 -21.09
C ILE A 326 18.29 23.95 -22.25
N LYS A 327 17.96 24.66 -23.34
CA LYS A 327 18.84 24.83 -24.51
C LYS A 327 20.19 25.42 -24.16
N GLU A 328 20.20 26.45 -23.31
CA GLU A 328 21.43 27.08 -22.81
C GLU A 328 22.26 26.14 -21.94
N THR A 329 21.61 25.28 -21.15
CA THR A 329 22.29 24.29 -20.30
C THR A 329 23.01 23.22 -21.12
N VAL A 330 22.37 22.71 -22.17
CA VAL A 330 22.91 21.66 -23.05
C VAL A 330 23.52 22.24 -24.34
N TYR A 331 24.32 23.31 -24.20
CA TYR A 331 24.90 24.10 -25.31
C TYR A 331 25.71 23.31 -26.35
N TRP A 332 26.10 22.06 -26.05
CA TRP A 332 26.84 21.19 -26.95
C TRP A 332 25.98 20.45 -27.98
N THR A 333 24.64 20.50 -27.86
CA THR A 333 23.72 19.97 -28.88
C THR A 333 22.77 21.04 -29.39
N GLN A 334 22.29 20.85 -30.62
CA GLN A 334 21.24 21.63 -31.27
C GLN A 334 20.04 20.74 -31.66
N ASP A 335 20.08 19.44 -31.35
CA ASP A 335 18.99 18.51 -31.62
C ASP A 335 17.94 18.62 -30.52
N PHE A 336 16.97 19.50 -30.75
CA PHE A 336 15.83 19.74 -29.86
C PHE A 336 14.54 19.45 -30.60
N GLU A 337 13.64 18.75 -29.93
CA GLU A 337 12.31 18.46 -30.44
C GLU A 337 11.28 18.76 -29.36
N ARG A 338 10.22 19.47 -29.72
CA ARG A 338 9.04 19.60 -28.86
C ARG A 338 7.90 18.83 -29.51
N ILE A 339 7.30 17.90 -28.78
CA ILE A 339 6.14 17.13 -29.23
C ILE A 339 4.94 17.59 -28.40
N ALA A 340 4.00 18.26 -29.06
CA ALA A 340 2.83 18.84 -28.44
C ALA A 340 1.67 18.92 -29.44
N GLY A 341 0.52 18.39 -29.05
CA GLY A 341 -0.76 18.66 -29.71
C GLY A 341 -1.50 19.83 -29.06
N ASN A 342 -2.69 20.13 -29.56
CA ASN A 342 -3.59 21.11 -28.93
C ASN A 342 -4.09 20.63 -27.56
N ASP A 343 -4.13 19.31 -27.36
CA ASP A 343 -4.50 18.64 -26.11
C ASP A 343 -3.73 17.33 -25.92
N LYS A 344 -4.02 16.64 -24.81
CA LYS A 344 -3.38 15.37 -24.44
C LYS A 344 -3.61 14.24 -25.45
N TYR A 345 -4.74 14.24 -26.16
CA TYR A 345 -5.08 13.21 -27.15
C TYR A 345 -4.26 13.42 -28.42
N GLU A 346 -4.15 14.66 -28.89
CA GLU A 346 -3.30 15.01 -30.01
C GLU A 346 -1.81 14.79 -29.70
N THR A 347 -1.33 15.16 -28.50
CA THR A 347 0.06 14.84 -28.10
C THR A 347 0.31 13.34 -28.15
N ALA A 348 -0.60 12.52 -27.62
CA ALA A 348 -0.47 11.07 -27.66
C ALA A 348 -0.48 10.52 -29.10
N ALA A 349 -1.35 11.04 -29.98
CA ALA A 349 -1.39 10.69 -31.40
C ALA A 349 -0.09 11.04 -32.13
N LEU A 350 0.49 12.21 -31.85
CA LEU A 350 1.79 12.63 -32.41
C LEU A 350 2.94 11.73 -31.95
N VAL A 351 2.93 11.29 -30.68
CA VAL A 351 3.91 10.31 -30.22
C VAL A 351 3.70 8.96 -30.92
N ALA A 352 2.45 8.53 -31.06
CA ALA A 352 2.11 7.24 -31.65
C ALA A 352 2.48 7.14 -33.14
N SER A 353 2.42 8.23 -33.90
CA SER A 353 2.84 8.27 -35.31
C SER A 353 4.35 8.06 -35.52
N LEU A 354 5.15 8.15 -34.45
CA LEU A 354 6.57 7.82 -34.49
C LEU A 354 6.82 6.31 -34.43
N PHE A 355 5.80 5.47 -34.23
CA PHE A 355 5.92 4.02 -34.11
C PHE A 355 5.62 3.31 -35.45
N PRO A 356 6.16 2.10 -35.66
CA PRO A 356 5.97 1.38 -36.92
C PRO A 356 4.50 1.02 -37.15
N GLU A 357 4.07 1.03 -38.42
CA GLU A 357 2.81 0.43 -38.83
C GLU A 357 2.76 -1.05 -38.42
N GLY A 358 1.57 -1.53 -38.04
CA GLY A 358 1.34 -2.89 -37.57
C GLY A 358 1.79 -3.19 -36.14
N CYS A 359 2.36 -2.23 -35.40
CA CYS A 359 2.68 -2.46 -33.98
C CYS A 359 1.40 -2.56 -33.12
N GLY A 360 1.49 -3.23 -31.96
CA GLY A 360 0.41 -3.19 -30.98
C GLY A 360 0.23 -1.79 -30.41
N VAL A 361 -0.98 -1.47 -29.93
CA VAL A 361 -1.29 -0.15 -29.34
C VAL A 361 -1.92 -0.34 -27.97
N ALA A 362 -1.49 0.45 -26.99
CA ALA A 362 -2.16 0.55 -25.70
C ALA A 362 -3.10 1.76 -25.68
N ILE A 363 -4.30 1.59 -25.13
CA ILE A 363 -5.30 2.65 -25.00
C ILE A 363 -5.76 2.71 -23.55
N VAL A 364 -5.77 3.92 -22.99
CA VAL A 364 -6.22 4.20 -21.63
C VAL A 364 -7.13 5.42 -21.60
N ASN A 365 -8.03 5.45 -20.62
CA ASN A 365 -8.78 6.66 -20.32
C ASN A 365 -7.84 7.72 -19.73
N ALA A 366 -7.87 8.92 -20.29
CA ALA A 366 -6.98 10.01 -19.91
C ALA A 366 -7.21 10.56 -18.49
N ASP A 367 -8.34 10.22 -17.87
CA ASP A 367 -8.72 10.64 -16.52
C ASP A 367 -8.51 9.50 -15.49
N ASP A 368 -8.22 8.26 -15.92
CA ASP A 368 -7.89 7.12 -15.06
C ASP A 368 -6.38 6.80 -15.05
N ILE A 369 -5.62 7.73 -14.48
CA ILE A 369 -4.16 7.75 -14.48
C ILE A 369 -3.48 6.48 -13.90
N PRO A 370 -3.95 5.84 -12.79
CA PRO A 370 -3.24 4.69 -12.22
C PRO A 370 -3.17 3.48 -13.18
N ASP A 371 -4.27 3.19 -13.87
CA ASP A 371 -4.36 2.12 -14.85
C ASP A 371 -3.53 2.49 -16.09
N ALA A 372 -3.54 3.77 -16.47
CA ALA A 372 -2.73 4.34 -17.54
C ALA A 372 -1.22 4.11 -17.34
N VAL A 373 -0.67 4.39 -16.15
CA VAL A 373 0.78 4.24 -15.91
C VAL A 373 1.23 2.78 -16.00
N SER A 374 0.42 1.85 -15.48
CA SER A 374 0.74 0.42 -15.50
C SER A 374 0.79 -0.12 -16.93
N LEU A 375 -0.22 0.23 -17.75
CA LEU A 375 -0.25 -0.19 -19.15
C LEU A 375 0.80 0.54 -19.99
N ALA A 376 1.04 1.83 -19.75
CA ALA A 376 2.06 2.60 -20.44
C ALA A 376 3.46 1.97 -20.30
N SER A 377 3.84 1.55 -19.08
CA SER A 377 5.11 0.86 -18.84
C SER A 377 5.20 -0.46 -19.61
N ALA A 378 4.18 -1.29 -19.51
CA ALA A 378 4.16 -2.63 -20.09
C ALA A 378 4.14 -2.60 -21.62
N ALA A 379 3.32 -1.71 -22.20
CA ALA A 379 3.23 -1.48 -23.64
C ALA A 379 4.54 -0.89 -24.19
N ALA A 380 5.11 0.10 -23.52
CA ALA A 380 6.41 0.68 -23.90
C ALA A 380 7.51 -0.39 -23.92
N ALA A 381 7.54 -1.32 -22.95
CA ALA A 381 8.51 -2.42 -22.92
C ALA A 381 8.45 -3.31 -24.19
N LYS A 382 7.26 -3.45 -24.81
CA LYS A 382 7.05 -4.15 -26.08
C LYS A 382 7.26 -3.26 -27.32
N GLY A 383 7.53 -1.97 -27.13
CA GLY A 383 7.67 -1.01 -28.21
C GLY A 383 6.33 -0.54 -28.78
N TYR A 384 5.27 -0.56 -27.97
CA TYR A 384 3.93 -0.10 -28.36
C TYR A 384 3.68 1.32 -27.87
N PRO A 385 3.07 2.20 -28.68
CA PRO A 385 2.66 3.53 -28.24
C PRO A 385 1.45 3.46 -27.32
N LEU A 386 1.26 4.54 -26.57
CA LEU A 386 0.08 4.78 -25.74
C LEU A 386 -0.79 5.85 -26.39
N LEU A 387 -2.06 5.53 -26.63
CA LEU A 387 -3.10 6.46 -27.03
C LEU A 387 -4.06 6.70 -25.87
N LEU A 388 -4.70 7.88 -25.89
CA LEU A 388 -5.62 8.33 -24.86
C LEU A 388 -7.05 8.40 -25.42
N VAL A 389 -8.02 8.06 -24.58
CA VAL A 389 -9.47 8.21 -24.87
C VAL A 389 -10.20 8.83 -23.70
N GLU A 390 -11.45 9.24 -23.93
CA GLU A 390 -12.40 9.55 -22.87
C GLU A 390 -13.21 8.31 -22.49
N GLN A 391 -14.10 8.41 -21.50
CA GLN A 391 -14.89 7.27 -21.04
C GLN A 391 -15.81 6.70 -22.13
N ASN A 392 -16.45 7.57 -22.89
CA ASN A 392 -17.50 7.23 -23.86
C ASN A 392 -17.27 7.87 -25.24
N ASN A 393 -16.08 8.42 -25.48
CA ASN A 393 -15.77 9.14 -26.70
C ASN A 393 -14.38 8.73 -27.21
N LEU A 394 -14.28 8.44 -28.51
CA LEU A 394 -13.03 8.24 -29.23
C LEU A 394 -12.61 9.59 -29.85
N PRO A 395 -11.61 10.29 -29.30
CA PRO A 395 -11.13 11.54 -29.88
C PRO A 395 -10.68 11.32 -31.33
N SER A 396 -10.93 12.30 -32.20
CA SER A 396 -10.58 12.20 -33.63
C SER A 396 -9.09 11.93 -33.84
N ALA A 397 -8.23 12.61 -33.07
CA ALA A 397 -6.78 12.40 -33.11
C ALA A 397 -6.39 10.94 -32.80
N THR A 398 -7.07 10.31 -31.84
CA THR A 398 -6.85 8.91 -31.48
C THR A 398 -7.35 7.98 -32.59
N ALA A 399 -8.52 8.24 -33.17
CA ALA A 399 -9.05 7.47 -34.30
C ALA A 399 -8.12 7.53 -35.52
N ASP A 400 -7.60 8.72 -35.84
CA ASP A 400 -6.69 8.92 -36.97
C ASP A 400 -5.35 8.22 -36.73
N ALA A 401 -4.81 8.28 -35.51
CA ALA A 401 -3.61 7.53 -35.14
C ALA A 401 -3.82 6.00 -35.28
N LEU A 402 -4.96 5.47 -34.85
CA LEU A 402 -5.30 4.04 -35.01
C LEU A 402 -5.36 3.63 -36.49
N ARG A 403 -5.98 4.45 -37.34
CA ARG A 403 -6.06 4.21 -38.79
C ARG A 403 -4.69 4.29 -39.46
N HIS A 404 -3.81 5.18 -38.98
CA HIS A 404 -2.47 5.34 -39.51
C HIS A 404 -1.54 4.18 -39.11
N ILE A 405 -1.59 3.76 -37.84
CA ILE A 405 -0.74 2.68 -37.33
C ILE A 405 -1.21 1.32 -37.85
N CYS A 406 -2.51 1.14 -38.12
CA CYS A 406 -3.10 -0.17 -38.47
C CYS A 406 -2.65 -1.29 -37.50
N PRO A 407 -2.93 -1.16 -36.18
CA PRO A 407 -2.38 -2.08 -35.19
C PRO A 407 -2.89 -3.50 -35.38
N THR A 408 -2.08 -4.51 -35.07
CA THR A 408 -2.53 -5.92 -35.08
C THR A 408 -3.24 -6.34 -33.79
N THR A 409 -3.05 -5.56 -32.73
CA THR A 409 -3.60 -5.81 -31.39
C THR A 409 -3.76 -4.50 -30.65
N VAL A 410 -4.86 -4.35 -29.93
CA VAL A 410 -5.12 -3.23 -29.03
C VAL A 410 -5.27 -3.73 -27.60
N TYR A 411 -4.58 -3.11 -26.66
CA TYR A 411 -4.70 -3.40 -25.23
C TYR A 411 -5.41 -2.22 -24.55
N LEU A 412 -6.46 -2.51 -23.80
CA LEU A 412 -7.23 -1.53 -23.03
C LEU A 412 -6.96 -1.74 -21.54
N ALA A 413 -6.71 -0.68 -20.79
CA ALA A 413 -6.70 -0.76 -19.33
C ALA A 413 -7.93 -0.07 -18.74
N GLY A 414 -8.56 -0.77 -17.80
CA GLY A 414 -9.75 -0.29 -17.09
C GLY A 414 -11.03 -0.96 -17.55
N GLY A 415 -11.97 -1.07 -16.61
CA GLY A 415 -13.21 -1.77 -16.85
C GLY A 415 -14.22 -1.00 -17.68
N LYS A 416 -15.42 -1.56 -17.85
CA LYS A 416 -16.50 -0.97 -18.68
C LYS A 416 -16.97 0.42 -18.23
N GLN A 417 -16.73 0.76 -16.96
CA GLN A 417 -17.02 2.09 -16.41
C GLN A 417 -15.91 3.10 -16.71
N VAL A 418 -14.74 2.66 -17.18
CA VAL A 418 -13.59 3.50 -17.54
C VAL A 418 -13.48 3.66 -19.06
N ILE A 419 -13.71 2.58 -19.81
CA ILE A 419 -13.79 2.57 -21.28
C ILE A 419 -15.03 1.77 -21.64
N SER A 420 -16.07 2.42 -22.17
CA SER A 420 -17.35 1.76 -22.46
C SER A 420 -17.24 0.72 -23.59
N GLU A 421 -18.22 -0.19 -23.66
CA GLU A 421 -18.27 -1.19 -24.76
C GLU A 421 -18.60 -0.53 -26.10
N GLU A 422 -19.33 0.59 -26.08
CA GLU A 422 -19.59 1.38 -27.29
C GLU A 422 -18.28 1.97 -27.85
N LEU A 423 -17.41 2.46 -26.97
CA LEU A 423 -16.09 2.93 -27.36
C LEU A 423 -15.20 1.79 -27.89
N VAL A 424 -15.29 0.58 -27.32
CA VAL A 424 -14.60 -0.59 -27.88
C VAL A 424 -15.08 -0.92 -29.29
N ALA A 425 -16.38 -0.83 -29.56
CA ALA A 425 -16.92 -1.02 -30.90
C ALA A 425 -16.41 0.04 -31.89
N GLN A 426 -16.28 1.31 -31.46
CA GLN A 426 -15.68 2.38 -32.28
C GLN A 426 -14.20 2.11 -32.58
N ILE A 427 -13.45 1.59 -31.61
CA ILE A 427 -12.04 1.20 -31.81
C ILE A 427 -11.94 0.03 -32.80
N ALA A 428 -12.80 -0.98 -32.67
CA ALA A 428 -12.87 -2.11 -33.60
C ALA A 428 -13.17 -1.64 -35.03
N GLU A 429 -14.14 -0.74 -35.20
CA GLU A 429 -14.46 -0.13 -36.49
C GLU A 429 -13.29 0.67 -37.07
N ALA A 430 -12.62 1.49 -36.26
CA ALA A 430 -11.50 2.32 -36.70
C ALA A 430 -10.25 1.51 -37.10
N THR A 431 -10.06 0.33 -36.52
CA THR A 431 -8.88 -0.53 -36.74
C THR A 431 -9.13 -1.71 -37.67
N GLY A 432 -10.39 -2.12 -37.84
CA GLY A 432 -10.76 -3.36 -38.54
C GLY A 432 -10.46 -4.63 -37.73
N LEU A 433 -10.14 -4.50 -36.44
CA LEU A 433 -9.84 -5.62 -35.55
C LEU A 433 -11.11 -6.28 -35.03
N ASP A 434 -11.04 -7.60 -34.80
CA ASP A 434 -12.08 -8.32 -34.08
C ASP A 434 -11.89 -8.27 -32.55
N GLY A 435 -12.83 -8.88 -31.82
CA GLY A 435 -12.81 -8.87 -30.36
C GLY A 435 -11.67 -9.69 -29.73
N GLU A 436 -11.04 -10.62 -30.45
CA GLU A 436 -9.90 -11.39 -29.93
C GLU A 436 -8.61 -10.56 -30.00
N GLN A 437 -8.54 -9.61 -30.93
CA GLN A 437 -7.43 -8.69 -31.10
C GLN A 437 -7.53 -7.42 -30.24
N ILE A 438 -8.63 -7.23 -29.52
CA ILE A 438 -8.82 -6.12 -28.57
C ILE A 438 -8.91 -6.68 -27.16
N GLU A 439 -7.79 -6.66 -26.44
CA GLU A 439 -7.68 -7.24 -25.09
C GLU A 439 -7.94 -6.19 -24.01
N ARG A 440 -9.01 -6.37 -23.24
CA ARG A 440 -9.31 -5.54 -22.05
C ARG A 440 -8.70 -6.17 -20.80
N LEU A 441 -7.84 -5.40 -20.15
CA LEU A 441 -7.21 -5.72 -18.87
C LEU A 441 -7.92 -4.92 -17.77
N GLU A 442 -8.72 -5.59 -16.93
CA GLU A 442 -9.55 -4.92 -15.92
C GLU A 442 -9.58 -5.67 -14.58
N GLY A 443 -9.33 -4.97 -13.48
CA GLY A 443 -9.51 -5.48 -12.12
C GLY A 443 -10.64 -4.77 -11.37
N LYS A 444 -10.97 -5.25 -10.16
CA LYS A 444 -11.97 -4.56 -9.30
C LYS A 444 -11.48 -3.20 -8.80
N ASN A 445 -10.19 -2.96 -8.89
CA ASN A 445 -9.52 -1.72 -8.56
C ASN A 445 -8.20 -1.65 -9.33
N ARG A 446 -7.58 -0.47 -9.32
CA ARG A 446 -6.30 -0.20 -10.01
C ARG A 446 -5.15 -1.16 -9.74
N TYR A 447 -5.08 -1.74 -8.56
CA TYR A 447 -3.99 -2.65 -8.18
C TYR A 447 -4.23 -4.05 -8.76
N GLU A 448 -5.49 -4.45 -8.89
CA GLU A 448 -5.87 -5.68 -9.59
C GLU A 448 -5.69 -5.51 -11.11
N THR A 449 -6.05 -4.35 -11.67
CA THR A 449 -5.77 -4.04 -13.09
C THR A 449 -4.26 -4.10 -13.36
N ALA A 450 -3.43 -3.46 -12.53
CA ALA A 450 -1.97 -3.50 -12.67
C ALA A 450 -1.39 -4.92 -12.62
N ALA A 451 -1.91 -5.79 -11.75
CA ALA A 451 -1.48 -7.18 -11.68
C ALA A 451 -1.87 -7.98 -12.94
N GLN A 452 -3.04 -7.71 -13.53
CA GLN A 452 -3.45 -8.33 -14.80
C GLN A 452 -2.59 -7.85 -15.97
N ILE A 453 -2.29 -6.56 -16.04
CA ILE A 453 -1.36 -5.99 -17.03
C ILE A 453 0.01 -6.68 -16.91
N LEU A 454 0.53 -6.81 -15.70
CA LEU A 454 1.81 -7.49 -15.46
C LEU A 454 1.74 -8.94 -15.98
N ALA A 455 0.68 -9.67 -15.64
CA ALA A 455 0.48 -11.05 -16.06
C ALA A 455 0.44 -11.22 -17.59
N ALA A 456 -0.19 -10.28 -18.31
CA ALA A 456 -0.31 -10.31 -19.77
C ALA A 456 1.03 -10.00 -20.47
N PHE A 457 1.78 -9.01 -19.97
CA PHE A 457 2.98 -8.51 -20.67
C PHE A 457 4.29 -9.16 -20.23
N HIS A 458 4.36 -9.64 -18.99
CA HIS A 458 5.56 -10.22 -18.37
C HIS A 458 5.24 -11.57 -17.73
N PRO A 459 5.04 -12.64 -18.53
CA PRO A 459 4.77 -13.97 -17.99
C PRO A 459 5.96 -14.57 -17.22
N GLU A 460 7.18 -14.14 -17.56
CA GLU A 460 8.44 -14.57 -16.94
C GLU A 460 9.32 -13.37 -16.63
N PHE A 461 9.87 -13.33 -15.41
CA PHE A 461 10.80 -12.30 -14.96
C PHE A 461 11.46 -12.74 -13.64
N SER A 462 12.66 -12.22 -13.37
CA SER A 462 13.38 -12.43 -12.11
C SER A 462 13.57 -11.14 -11.30
N LYS A 463 13.19 -9.99 -11.84
CA LYS A 463 13.24 -8.68 -11.17
C LYS A 463 11.96 -7.91 -11.48
N MET A 464 11.44 -7.17 -10.51
CA MET A 464 10.30 -6.25 -10.71
C MET A 464 10.50 -4.94 -9.96
N TYR A 465 9.94 -3.87 -10.54
CA TYR A 465 9.76 -2.59 -9.85
C TYR A 465 8.43 -2.56 -9.11
N VAL A 466 8.42 -1.97 -7.93
CA VAL A 466 7.21 -1.79 -7.11
C VAL A 466 6.99 -0.31 -6.87
N VAL A 467 5.80 0.19 -7.20
CA VAL A 467 5.49 1.63 -7.14
C VAL A 467 4.12 1.85 -6.49
N ASN A 468 3.91 3.00 -5.87
CA ASN A 468 2.62 3.38 -5.27
C ASN A 468 1.77 4.19 -6.25
N SER A 469 0.48 3.85 -6.36
CA SER A 469 -0.50 4.61 -7.15
C SER A 469 -0.77 6.04 -6.69
N ALA A 470 -0.52 6.39 -5.43
CA ALA A 470 -0.78 7.73 -4.91
C ALA A 470 0.30 8.76 -5.33
N ALA A 471 1.46 8.30 -5.80
CA ALA A 471 2.59 9.12 -6.22
C ALA A 471 2.81 9.02 -7.74
N TYR A 472 1.76 9.36 -8.52
CA TYR A 472 1.74 9.17 -9.98
C TYR A 472 2.96 9.70 -10.75
N PRO A 473 3.51 10.88 -10.43
CA PRO A 473 4.68 11.38 -11.16
C PRO A 473 5.94 10.51 -10.95
N ASP A 474 6.13 9.95 -9.76
CA ASP A 474 7.22 8.99 -9.47
C ASP A 474 7.06 7.73 -10.33
N ALA A 475 5.81 7.30 -10.54
CA ALA A 475 5.48 6.13 -11.34
C ALA A 475 5.73 6.32 -12.84
N LEU A 476 5.70 7.55 -13.37
CA LEU A 476 5.99 7.81 -14.78
C LEU A 476 7.48 7.65 -15.11
N ALA A 477 8.36 8.27 -14.32
CA ALA A 477 9.79 8.08 -14.48
C ALA A 477 10.17 6.61 -14.24
N GLY A 478 9.54 5.97 -13.25
CA GLY A 478 9.70 4.54 -12.98
C GLY A 478 9.25 3.67 -14.14
N ALA A 479 8.13 4.01 -14.80
CA ALA A 479 7.63 3.34 -15.99
C ALA A 479 8.63 3.41 -17.16
N ALA A 480 9.26 4.56 -17.37
CA ALA A 480 10.29 4.73 -18.40
C ALA A 480 11.51 3.83 -18.13
N LEU A 481 11.98 3.77 -16.88
CA LEU A 481 13.07 2.87 -16.47
C LEU A 481 12.69 1.39 -16.63
N ALA A 482 11.52 1.00 -16.14
CA ALA A 482 11.00 -0.37 -16.23
C ALA A 482 10.88 -0.81 -17.68
N ALA A 483 10.28 0.03 -18.54
CA ALA A 483 10.20 -0.22 -19.98
C ALA A 483 11.59 -0.33 -20.62
N TYR A 484 12.53 0.57 -20.27
CA TYR A 484 13.91 0.56 -20.79
C TYR A 484 14.61 -0.77 -20.53
N GLN A 485 14.47 -1.28 -19.32
CA GLN A 485 15.08 -2.53 -18.89
C GLN A 485 14.25 -3.77 -19.24
N ASN A 486 13.07 -3.60 -19.86
CA ASN A 486 12.10 -4.65 -20.12
C ASN A 486 11.73 -5.44 -18.84
N LEU A 487 11.60 -4.72 -17.73
CA LEU A 487 11.21 -5.27 -16.43
C LEU A 487 9.76 -4.92 -16.11
N PRO A 488 9.02 -5.82 -15.44
CA PRO A 488 7.68 -5.51 -14.98
C PRO A 488 7.70 -4.43 -13.89
N MET A 489 6.63 -3.65 -13.85
CA MET A 489 6.35 -2.68 -12.82
C MET A 489 4.98 -2.98 -12.22
N LEU A 490 4.92 -3.22 -10.90
CA LEU A 490 3.69 -3.49 -10.17
C LEU A 490 3.26 -2.29 -9.35
N LEU A 491 2.02 -1.85 -9.58
CA LEU A 491 1.37 -0.83 -8.77
C LEU A 491 0.74 -1.46 -7.52
N ILE A 492 1.09 -0.94 -6.34
CA ILE A 492 0.53 -1.39 -5.07
C ILE A 492 -0.11 -0.24 -4.29
N PRO A 493 -1.06 -0.52 -3.38
CA PRO A 493 -1.55 0.49 -2.44
C PRO A 493 -0.44 0.87 -1.46
N PRO A 494 -0.53 2.05 -0.80
CA PRO A 494 0.48 2.48 0.18
C PRO A 494 0.75 1.44 1.27
N GLN A 495 -0.32 0.76 1.70
CA GLN A 495 -0.29 -0.27 2.73
C GLN A 495 -0.13 -1.70 2.17
N GLY A 496 0.32 -1.85 0.93
CA GLY A 496 0.59 -3.16 0.35
C GLY A 496 -0.66 -3.98 0.00
N PRO A 497 -0.48 -5.10 -0.72
CA PRO A 497 -1.61 -5.91 -1.17
C PRO A 497 -2.44 -6.38 0.04
N THR A 498 -3.75 -6.20 -0.04
CA THR A 498 -4.68 -6.56 1.04
C THR A 498 -5.02 -8.04 1.00
N VAL A 499 -5.36 -8.59 2.18
CA VAL A 499 -5.74 -10.00 2.35
C VAL A 499 -6.90 -10.37 1.41
N GLY A 500 -6.68 -11.36 0.54
CA GLY A 500 -7.64 -11.90 -0.41
C GLY A 500 -7.75 -11.17 -1.76
N SER A 501 -6.94 -10.12 -1.99
CA SER A 501 -6.92 -9.36 -3.25
C SER A 501 -6.39 -10.20 -4.43
N TYR A 502 -6.75 -9.83 -5.66
CA TYR A 502 -6.17 -10.45 -6.85
C TYR A 502 -4.65 -10.27 -6.90
N THR A 503 -4.14 -9.09 -6.54
CA THR A 503 -2.69 -8.81 -6.47
C THR A 503 -1.97 -9.76 -5.54
N GLU A 504 -2.54 -10.06 -4.36
CA GLU A 504 -1.97 -11.05 -3.44
C GLU A 504 -1.91 -12.45 -4.08
N LYS A 505 -3.04 -12.94 -4.61
CA LYS A 505 -3.11 -14.25 -5.26
C LYS A 505 -2.16 -14.36 -6.45
N TYR A 506 -2.01 -13.27 -7.20
CA TYR A 506 -1.08 -13.20 -8.31
C TYR A 506 0.37 -13.33 -7.82
N LEU A 507 0.78 -12.56 -6.82
CA LEU A 507 2.11 -12.68 -6.20
C LEU A 507 2.37 -14.09 -5.64
N GLU A 508 1.39 -14.71 -4.97
CA GLU A 508 1.50 -16.10 -4.51
C GLU A 508 1.65 -17.09 -5.67
N SER A 509 0.97 -16.84 -6.80
CA SER A 509 1.08 -17.69 -7.98
C SER A 509 2.47 -17.64 -8.62
N LEU A 510 3.22 -16.54 -8.43
CA LEU A 510 4.59 -16.41 -8.92
C LEU A 510 5.57 -17.25 -8.10
N ALA A 511 5.34 -17.36 -6.78
CA ALA A 511 6.17 -18.14 -5.86
C ALA A 511 6.31 -19.62 -6.26
N GLY A 512 5.31 -20.18 -6.94
CA GLY A 512 5.31 -21.58 -7.39
C GLY A 512 5.78 -21.80 -8.83
N LYS A 513 6.01 -20.74 -9.62
CA LYS A 513 6.35 -20.85 -11.05
C LYS A 513 7.85 -20.90 -11.31
N THR A 514 8.67 -20.37 -10.42
CA THR A 514 10.13 -20.32 -10.61
C THR A 514 10.85 -20.72 -9.32
N ASN A 515 11.92 -21.51 -9.45
CA ASN A 515 12.83 -21.77 -8.33
C ASN A 515 13.74 -20.56 -8.02
N ALA A 516 13.69 -19.51 -8.86
CA ALA A 516 14.51 -18.31 -8.70
C ALA A 516 13.82 -17.29 -7.79
N GLU A 517 14.61 -16.51 -7.05
CA GLU A 517 14.12 -15.36 -6.31
C GLU A 517 13.69 -14.25 -7.26
N ILE A 518 12.49 -13.70 -7.04
CA ILE A 518 12.07 -12.49 -7.73
C ILE A 518 12.60 -11.30 -6.92
N GLU A 519 13.58 -10.61 -7.48
CA GLU A 519 14.19 -9.42 -6.90
C GLU A 519 13.22 -8.24 -6.98
N LEU A 520 13.01 -7.57 -5.85
CA LEU A 520 12.16 -6.38 -5.77
C LEU A 520 13.04 -5.13 -5.73
N THR A 521 12.68 -4.11 -6.49
CA THR A 521 13.20 -2.75 -6.30
C THR A 521 12.02 -1.79 -6.13
N VAL A 522 12.07 -0.98 -5.09
CA VAL A 522 10.99 -0.08 -4.72
C VAL A 522 11.26 1.31 -5.29
N ILE A 523 10.27 1.90 -5.97
CA ILE A 523 10.33 3.29 -6.42
C ILE A 523 9.34 4.09 -5.58
N GLY A 524 9.87 5.04 -4.80
CA GLY A 524 9.11 5.89 -3.89
C GLY A 524 9.57 5.79 -2.43
N SER A 525 9.22 6.82 -1.65
CA SER A 525 9.61 6.95 -0.25
C SER A 525 8.95 5.89 0.66
N LYS A 526 9.42 5.77 1.91
CA LYS A 526 8.78 4.91 2.93
C LYS A 526 7.36 5.35 3.29
N GLU A 527 7.05 6.64 3.12
CA GLU A 527 5.70 7.17 3.31
C GLU A 527 4.77 6.72 2.18
N ALA A 528 5.29 6.66 0.95
CA ALA A 528 4.57 6.13 -0.18
C ALA A 528 4.43 4.60 -0.10
N ILE A 529 5.49 3.86 0.21
CA ILE A 529 5.45 2.40 0.29
C ILE A 529 6.10 1.96 1.60
N SER A 530 5.28 1.54 2.54
CA SER A 530 5.74 1.15 3.88
C SER A 530 6.63 -0.10 3.85
N ASP A 531 7.51 -0.24 4.84
CA ASP A 531 8.31 -1.45 5.02
C ASP A 531 7.42 -2.69 5.21
N SER A 532 6.26 -2.53 5.86
CA SER A 532 5.28 -3.63 6.02
C SER A 532 4.72 -4.10 4.68
N SER A 533 4.49 -3.18 3.73
CA SER A 533 4.03 -3.49 2.38
C SER A 533 5.06 -4.34 1.62
N ILE A 534 6.34 -3.99 1.77
CA ILE A 534 7.47 -4.72 1.17
C ILE A 534 7.61 -6.11 1.78
N LEU A 535 7.54 -6.20 3.11
CA LEU A 535 7.58 -7.48 3.81
C LEU A 535 6.42 -8.39 3.37
N LYS A 536 5.21 -7.83 3.17
CA LYS A 536 4.07 -8.58 2.63
C LYS A 536 4.36 -9.13 1.25
N MET A 537 4.88 -8.30 0.34
CA MET A 537 5.23 -8.78 -1.00
C MET A 537 6.28 -9.88 -0.97
N LYS A 538 7.36 -9.71 -0.19
CA LYS A 538 8.38 -10.76 -0.01
C LYS A 538 7.76 -12.05 0.53
N TYR A 539 6.98 -11.95 1.60
CA TYR A 539 6.28 -13.10 2.17
C TYR A 539 5.42 -13.85 1.13
N LEU A 540 4.69 -13.13 0.27
CA LEU A 540 3.86 -13.75 -0.76
C LEU A 540 4.69 -14.43 -1.86
N LEU A 541 5.79 -13.80 -2.28
CA LEU A 541 6.69 -14.32 -3.32
C LEU A 541 7.54 -15.50 -2.85
N ASP A 542 7.74 -15.63 -1.54
CA ASP A 542 8.54 -16.68 -0.91
C ASP A 542 7.69 -17.77 -0.24
N LYS A 543 6.36 -17.64 -0.23
CA LYS A 543 5.43 -18.50 0.53
C LYS A 543 5.56 -20.02 0.24
N ASN A 544 6.11 -20.38 -0.92
CA ASN A 544 6.26 -21.77 -1.37
C ASN A 544 7.74 -22.22 -1.50
N LYS A 545 8.69 -21.43 -1.00
CA LYS A 545 10.12 -21.75 -0.93
C LYS A 545 10.48 -22.13 0.50
#